data_AF-B6HRM2-F1
#
_entry.id   AF-B6HRM2-F1
#
_cell.length_a   1.000
_cell.length_b   1.000
_cell.length_c   1.000
_cell.angle_alpha   90.00
_cell.angle_beta   90.00
_cell.angle_gamma   90.00
#
_symmetry.space_group_name_H-M   'P 1'
#
loop_
_entity.id
_entity.type
_entity.pdbx_description
1 polymer ?
#
loop_
_entity_poly.entity_id
_entity_poly.type
_entity_poly.pdbx_seq_one_letter_code
_entity_poly.pdbx_strand_id
1 'polypeptide(L)'
;MFAPTARRAAAQASAYAPKYYIPRTAAGMTLPTAVQLGSLAAGFGVAVGSGALFLFGEVPRVRNDILRKLPFLDTYYDRSIAPEDNVSQLQWIWRFVFYADFLLALLNYSQGYIPASPLIDMNQDFWVGRLGLYCVE
;
A
#
# COMPACT_ATOMS: atom_id res chain seq x y z
N MET A 1 -27.74 -26.50 55.39
CA MET A 1 -28.06 -27.70 54.57
C MET A 1 -26.91 -27.93 53.61
N PHE A 2 -26.28 -29.11 53.62
CA PHE A 2 -25.16 -29.42 52.70
C PHE A 2 -25.72 -29.90 51.36
N ALA A 3 -25.32 -29.24 50.26
CA ALA A 3 -25.70 -29.67 48.92
C ALA A 3 -24.96 -30.98 48.56
N PRO A 4 -25.65 -32.00 47.99
CA PRO A 4 -24.98 -33.21 47.55
C PRO A 4 -23.98 -32.89 46.43
N THR A 5 -22.80 -33.52 46.48
CA THR A 5 -21.84 -33.45 45.37
C THR A 5 -22.45 -34.08 44.11
N ALA A 6 -22.10 -33.59 42.92
CA ALA A 6 -22.67 -34.06 41.65
C ALA A 6 -22.62 -35.59 41.48
N ARG A 7 -21.59 -36.24 42.03
CA ARG A 7 -21.43 -37.71 42.04
C ARG A 7 -22.46 -38.42 42.93
N ARG A 8 -22.84 -37.84 44.08
CA ARG A 8 -23.89 -38.38 44.96
C ARG A 8 -25.29 -38.09 44.43
N ALA A 9 -25.48 -36.93 43.79
CA ALA A 9 -26.74 -36.61 43.11
C ALA A 9 -27.01 -37.55 41.92
N ALA A 10 -25.96 -37.89 41.14
CA ALA A 10 -26.07 -38.88 40.07
C ALA A 10 -26.36 -40.31 40.57
N ALA A 11 -25.90 -40.66 41.77
CA ALA A 11 -26.16 -41.97 42.38
C ALA A 11 -27.60 -42.14 42.92
N GLN A 12 -28.33 -41.04 43.13
CA GLN A 12 -29.75 -41.04 43.54
C GLN A 12 -30.73 -40.80 42.37
N ALA A 13 -30.24 -40.84 41.14
CA ALA A 13 -31.09 -40.65 39.96
C ALA A 13 -31.99 -41.88 39.75
N SER A 14 -33.30 -41.71 39.91
CA SER A 14 -34.29 -42.75 39.63
C SER A 14 -34.48 -42.93 38.12
N ALA A 15 -34.92 -44.13 37.69
CA ALA A 15 -35.13 -44.46 36.28
C ALA A 15 -36.18 -43.57 35.56
N TYR A 16 -37.04 -42.90 36.33
CA TYR A 16 -38.10 -42.02 35.84
C TYR A 16 -37.79 -40.53 36.02
N ALA A 17 -36.60 -40.18 36.55
CA ALA A 17 -36.21 -38.78 36.71
C ALA A 17 -35.73 -38.17 35.39
N PRO A 18 -36.02 -36.88 35.12
CA PRO A 18 -35.48 -36.18 33.97
C PRO A 18 -33.94 -36.16 34.02
N LYS A 19 -33.29 -36.64 32.96
CA LYS A 19 -31.83 -36.64 32.85
C LYS A 19 -31.36 -35.28 32.33
N TYR A 20 -30.85 -34.45 33.23
CA TYR A 20 -30.24 -33.18 32.85
C TYR A 20 -28.76 -33.36 32.52
N TYR A 21 -28.31 -32.79 31.41
CA TYR A 21 -26.88 -32.61 31.13
C TYR A 21 -26.54 -31.14 31.35
N ILE A 22 -25.40 -30.87 31.98
CA ILE A 22 -24.91 -29.51 32.18
C ILE A 22 -24.02 -29.18 30.98
N PRO A 23 -24.44 -28.29 30.06
CA PRO A 23 -23.60 -27.88 28.96
C PRO A 23 -22.33 -27.20 29.48
N ARG A 24 -21.20 -27.51 28.86
CA ARG A 24 -19.95 -26.81 29.17
C ARG A 24 -20.03 -25.40 28.58
N THR A 25 -20.17 -24.41 29.44
CA THR A 25 -20.21 -22.99 29.06
C THR A 25 -18.88 -22.32 29.36
N ALA A 26 -18.40 -21.50 28.43
CA ALA A 26 -17.26 -20.61 28.64
C ALA A 26 -17.78 -19.17 28.61
N ALA A 27 -17.49 -18.38 29.65
CA ALA A 27 -18.01 -17.01 29.80
C ALA A 27 -19.55 -16.89 29.66
N GLY A 28 -20.29 -17.93 30.03
CA GLY A 28 -21.76 -17.96 29.90
C GLY A 28 -22.29 -18.30 28.51
N MET A 29 -21.43 -18.45 27.50
CA MET A 29 -21.82 -18.91 26.17
C MET A 29 -21.73 -20.43 26.04
N THR A 30 -22.78 -21.03 25.50
CA THR A 30 -22.79 -22.43 25.08
C THR A 30 -22.19 -22.55 23.68
N LEU A 31 -21.65 -23.71 23.34
CA LEU A 31 -21.13 -23.97 21.99
C LEU A 31 -22.13 -23.65 20.86
N PRO A 32 -23.41 -24.09 20.90
CA PRO A 32 -24.36 -23.78 19.83
C PRO A 32 -24.62 -22.28 19.69
N THR A 33 -24.71 -21.54 20.80
CA THR A 33 -24.87 -20.08 20.75
C THR A 33 -23.65 -19.38 20.14
N ALA A 34 -22.44 -19.87 20.44
CA ALA A 34 -21.22 -19.31 19.87
C ALA A 34 -21.14 -19.53 18.35
N VAL A 35 -21.55 -20.72 17.87
CA VAL A 35 -21.59 -21.03 16.43
C VAL A 35 -22.60 -20.14 15.71
N GLN A 36 -23.79 -19.95 16.28
CA GLN A 36 -24.81 -19.06 15.71
C GLN A 36 -24.31 -17.62 15.59
N LEU A 37 -23.76 -17.06 16.67
CA LEU A 37 -23.21 -15.71 16.67
C LEU A 37 -22.00 -15.58 15.72
N GLY A 38 -21.13 -16.59 15.69
CA GLY A 38 -20.00 -16.65 14.77
C GLY A 38 -20.44 -16.63 13.30
N SER A 39 -21.49 -17.38 12.96
CA SER A 39 -22.03 -17.40 11.59
C SER A 39 -22.61 -16.05 11.17
N LEU A 40 -23.30 -15.37 12.08
CA LEU A 40 -23.88 -14.05 11.84
C LEU A 40 -22.78 -12.98 11.72
N ALA A 41 -21.79 -13.01 12.61
CA ALA A 41 -20.63 -12.14 12.58
C ALA A 41 -19.80 -12.32 11.30
N ALA A 42 -19.65 -13.56 10.82
CA ALA A 42 -18.96 -13.84 9.55
C ALA A 42 -19.68 -13.16 8.37
N GLY A 43 -21.01 -13.20 8.32
CA GLY A 43 -21.79 -12.51 7.28
C GLY A 43 -21.54 -11.01 7.24
N PHE A 44 -21.59 -10.34 8.40
CA PHE A 44 -21.27 -8.92 8.50
C PHE A 44 -19.79 -8.62 8.22
N GLY A 45 -18.88 -9.51 8.62
CA GLY A 45 -17.45 -9.37 8.35
C GLY A 45 -17.13 -9.36 6.86
N VAL A 46 -17.79 -10.21 6.06
CA VAL A 46 -17.65 -10.20 4.60
C VAL A 46 -18.19 -8.90 4.02
N ALA A 47 -19.40 -8.47 4.41
CA ALA A 47 -20.01 -7.26 3.89
C ALA A 47 -19.16 -6.01 4.17
N VAL A 48 -18.72 -5.83 5.42
CA VAL A 48 -17.84 -4.72 5.81
C VAL A 48 -16.47 -4.83 5.15
N GLY A 49 -15.90 -6.03 5.07
CA GLY A 49 -14.62 -6.27 4.40
C GLY A 49 -14.66 -5.88 2.92
N SER A 50 -15.68 -6.33 2.19
CA SER A 50 -15.86 -5.94 0.78
C SER A 50 -16.09 -4.44 0.63
N GLY A 51 -16.93 -3.84 1.48
CA GLY A 51 -17.20 -2.40 1.43
C GLY A 51 -15.93 -1.57 1.68
N ALA A 52 -15.15 -1.94 2.68
CA ALA A 52 -13.88 -1.30 3.00
C ALA A 52 -12.86 -1.43 1.86
N LEU A 53 -12.75 -2.60 1.23
CA LEU A 53 -11.85 -2.80 0.09
C LEU A 53 -12.19 -1.87 -1.08
N PHE A 54 -13.47 -1.65 -1.38
CA PHE A 54 -13.88 -0.73 -2.45
C PHE A 54 -13.69 0.74 -2.09
N LEU A 55 -13.90 1.12 -0.82
CA LEU A 55 -13.61 2.49 -0.35
C LEU A 55 -12.11 2.80 -0.38
N PHE A 56 -11.26 1.83 -0.01
CA PHE A 56 -9.81 1.98 -0.05
C PHE A 56 -9.18 1.66 -1.42
N GLY A 57 -9.99 1.42 -2.46
CA GLY A 57 -9.50 1.20 -3.82
C GLY A 57 -8.74 2.38 -4.43
N GLU A 58 -8.85 3.58 -3.82
CA GLU A 58 -8.06 4.74 -4.20
C GLU A 58 -6.62 4.72 -3.65
N VAL A 59 -6.38 4.00 -2.55
CA VAL A 59 -5.04 3.88 -1.97
C VAL A 59 -4.19 3.00 -2.89
N PRO A 60 -3.04 3.48 -3.41
CA PRO A 60 -2.25 2.74 -4.40
C PRO A 60 -1.85 1.34 -3.94
N ARG A 61 -1.61 1.15 -2.64
CA ARG A 61 -1.25 -0.14 -2.05
C ARG A 61 -2.40 -1.15 -2.12
N VAL A 62 -3.59 -0.79 -1.66
CA VAL A 62 -4.76 -1.69 -1.64
C VAL A 62 -5.19 -2.06 -3.06
N ARG A 63 -5.17 -1.07 -3.97
CA ARG A 63 -5.50 -1.27 -5.37
C ARG A 63 -4.59 -2.31 -6.04
N ASN A 64 -3.28 -2.11 -5.95
CA ASN A 64 -2.32 -2.93 -6.67
C ASN A 64 -2.10 -4.30 -6.00
N ASP A 65 -2.17 -4.38 -4.67
CA ASP A 65 -1.86 -5.62 -3.95
C ASP A 65 -3.06 -6.57 -3.83
N ILE A 66 -4.29 -6.05 -3.83
CA ILE A 66 -5.51 -6.85 -3.60
C ILE A 66 -6.45 -6.78 -4.80
N LEU A 67 -6.90 -5.58 -5.18
CA LEU A 67 -7.97 -5.43 -6.19
C LEU A 67 -7.53 -5.84 -7.60
N ARG A 68 -6.27 -5.56 -7.99
CA ARG A 68 -5.71 -6.00 -9.29
C ARG A 68 -5.49 -7.51 -9.40
N LYS A 69 -5.47 -8.25 -8.29
CA LYS A 69 -5.31 -9.72 -8.32
C LYS A 69 -6.62 -10.46 -8.60
N LEU A 70 -7.76 -9.76 -8.55
CA LEU A 70 -9.05 -10.36 -8.87
C LEU A 70 -9.20 -10.47 -10.39
N PRO A 71 -9.54 -11.66 -10.93
CA PRO A 71 -9.88 -11.76 -12.34
C PRO A 71 -11.06 -10.82 -12.61
N PHE A 72 -11.08 -10.16 -13.77
CA PHE A 72 -12.04 -9.11 -14.17
C PHE A 72 -11.81 -7.68 -13.66
N LEU A 73 -11.14 -7.47 -12.52
CA LEU A 73 -10.93 -6.10 -11.97
C LEU A 73 -9.56 -5.49 -12.30
N ASP A 74 -8.62 -6.27 -12.85
CA ASP A 74 -7.25 -5.80 -13.14
C ASP A 74 -7.21 -4.61 -14.11
N THR A 75 -7.91 -4.70 -15.24
CA THR A 75 -7.92 -3.65 -16.27
C THR A 75 -8.62 -2.36 -15.81
N TYR A 76 -9.63 -2.47 -14.94
CA TYR A 76 -10.36 -1.30 -14.43
C TYR A 76 -9.53 -0.49 -13.42
N TYR A 77 -8.70 -1.18 -12.63
CA TYR A 77 -7.85 -0.54 -11.63
C TYR A 77 -6.43 -0.24 -12.13
N ASP A 78 -6.16 -0.42 -13.42
CA ASP A 78 -4.88 -0.06 -14.00
C ASP A 78 -4.76 1.46 -14.18
N ARG A 79 -3.83 2.06 -13.44
CA ARG A 79 -3.41 3.45 -13.64
C ARG A 79 -1.95 3.49 -14.02
N SER A 80 -1.59 2.72 -15.05
CA SER A 80 -0.27 2.78 -15.65
C SER A 80 -0.07 4.17 -16.24
N ILE A 81 0.88 4.93 -15.68
CA ILE A 81 1.36 6.16 -16.30
C ILE A 81 2.28 5.73 -17.43
N ALA A 82 2.06 6.27 -18.63
CA ALA A 82 2.92 5.96 -19.76
C ALA A 82 4.36 6.41 -19.45
N PRO A 83 5.39 5.63 -19.80
CA PRO A 83 6.77 5.91 -19.42
C PRO A 83 7.26 7.31 -19.84
N GLU A 84 6.68 7.87 -20.90
CA GLU A 84 6.88 9.22 -21.40
C GLU A 84 6.34 10.33 -20.48
N ASP A 85 5.28 10.10 -19.69
CA ASP A 85 4.72 11.11 -18.79
C ASP A 85 5.50 11.21 -17.46
N ASN A 86 6.37 10.23 -17.20
CA ASN A 86 7.27 10.19 -16.05
C ASN A 86 8.40 11.23 -16.17
N VAL A 87 8.65 11.77 -17.37
CA VAL A 87 9.73 12.74 -17.65
C VAL A 87 9.57 14.06 -16.91
N SER A 88 8.37 14.35 -16.38
CA SER A 88 8.08 15.48 -15.49
C SER A 88 8.78 15.38 -14.11
N GLN A 89 9.15 14.17 -13.69
CA GLN A 89 9.82 13.88 -12.41
C GLN A 89 11.35 13.87 -12.50
N LEU A 90 11.95 14.07 -13.67
CA LEU A 90 13.42 14.23 -13.81
C LEU A 90 13.79 15.69 -14.07
N GLN A 91 12.91 16.45 -14.72
CA GLN A 91 13.10 17.89 -14.98
C GLN A 91 13.14 18.76 -13.72
N TRP A 92 12.56 18.35 -12.58
CA TRP A 92 12.77 19.05 -11.30
C TRP A 92 14.20 18.89 -10.76
N ILE A 93 14.81 17.71 -10.87
CA ILE A 93 16.22 17.46 -10.48
C ILE A 93 17.14 18.27 -11.38
N TRP A 94 16.91 18.22 -12.71
CA TRP A 94 17.67 19.04 -13.65
C TRP A 94 17.46 20.54 -13.37
N ARG A 95 16.25 21.01 -13.07
CA ARG A 95 16.01 22.41 -12.65
C ARG A 95 16.76 22.75 -11.36
N PHE A 96 16.76 21.90 -10.34
CA PHE A 96 17.52 22.16 -9.11
C PHE A 96 19.03 22.23 -9.35
N VAL A 97 19.58 21.38 -10.21
CA VAL A 97 21.00 21.43 -10.60
C VAL A 97 21.30 22.72 -11.38
N PHE A 98 20.49 23.07 -12.39
CA PHE A 98 20.65 24.32 -13.14
C PHE A 98 20.48 25.59 -12.28
N TYR A 99 19.56 25.59 -11.30
CA TYR A 99 19.40 26.70 -10.36
C TYR A 99 20.55 26.79 -9.35
N ALA A 100 21.10 25.67 -8.90
CA ALA A 100 22.25 25.65 -7.99
C ALA A 100 23.51 26.17 -8.68
N ASP A 101 23.77 25.77 -9.93
CA ASP A 101 24.89 26.29 -10.72
C ASP A 101 24.71 27.78 -11.06
N PHE A 102 23.50 28.22 -11.38
CA PHE A 102 23.21 29.64 -11.60
C PHE A 102 23.34 30.48 -10.32
N LEU A 103 22.91 29.97 -9.16
CA LEU A 103 23.11 30.63 -7.87
C LEU A 103 24.58 30.63 -7.44
N LEU A 104 25.32 29.55 -7.67
CA LEU A 104 26.77 29.51 -7.50
C LEU A 104 27.46 30.50 -8.44
N ALA A 105 27.00 30.63 -9.68
CA ALA A 105 27.50 31.63 -10.62
C ALA A 105 27.17 33.05 -10.17
N LEU A 106 25.98 33.32 -9.62
CA LEU A 106 25.63 34.61 -9.03
C LEU A 106 26.44 34.92 -7.76
N LEU A 107 26.64 33.92 -6.89
CA LEU A 107 27.46 34.04 -5.69
C LEU A 107 28.94 34.23 -6.04
N ASN A 108 29.45 33.58 -7.08
CA ASN A 108 30.82 33.76 -7.57
C ASN A 108 30.98 35.07 -8.38
N TYR A 109 29.93 35.56 -9.04
CA TYR A 109 29.89 36.89 -9.67
C TYR A 109 29.99 38.00 -8.61
N SER A 110 29.34 37.82 -7.46
CA SER A 110 29.47 38.72 -6.29
C SER A 110 30.89 38.75 -5.68
N GLN A 111 31.74 37.76 -5.97
CA GLN A 111 33.10 37.64 -5.42
C GLN A 111 34.19 38.11 -6.41
N GLY A 112 33.81 38.76 -7.52
CA GLY A 112 34.76 39.46 -8.39
C GLY A 112 35.67 38.56 -9.23
N TYR A 113 35.33 37.30 -9.45
CA TYR A 113 36.01 36.46 -10.43
C TYR A 113 35.36 36.60 -11.80
N ILE A 114 36.04 37.33 -12.69
CA ILE A 114 35.74 37.43 -14.12
C ILE A 114 36.41 36.23 -14.81
N PRO A 115 35.70 35.19 -15.28
CA PRO A 115 36.17 34.48 -16.45
C PRO A 115 35.84 35.36 -17.65
N ALA A 116 36.89 35.79 -18.34
CA ALA A 116 36.81 36.52 -19.59
C ALA A 116 35.76 35.86 -20.50
N SER A 117 34.78 36.63 -20.94
CA SER A 117 34.14 36.35 -22.20
C SER A 117 35.22 36.40 -23.29
N PRO A 118 35.32 35.35 -24.08
CA PRO A 118 35.19 35.59 -25.50
C PRO A 118 34.00 34.77 -26.02
N LEU A 119 33.16 35.45 -26.80
CA LEU A 119 32.50 34.88 -27.97
C LEU A 119 31.47 33.77 -27.64
N ILE A 120 30.17 34.01 -27.82
CA ILE A 120 29.51 33.75 -29.11
C ILE A 120 30.46 33.07 -30.14
N ASP A 121 30.96 31.84 -29.87
CA ASP A 121 31.34 30.89 -30.96
C ASP A 121 31.67 29.42 -30.58
N MET A 122 31.28 28.88 -29.41
CA MET A 122 31.54 27.44 -29.10
C MET A 122 30.32 26.52 -29.30
N ASN A 123 29.33 26.95 -30.08
CA ASN A 123 28.10 26.19 -30.35
C ASN A 123 28.22 25.20 -31.54
N GLN A 124 29.35 25.13 -32.24
CA GLN A 124 29.50 24.23 -33.40
C GLN A 124 30.58 23.14 -33.21
N ASP A 125 31.53 23.29 -32.28
CA ASP A 125 32.65 22.34 -32.18
C ASP A 125 32.36 21.09 -31.33
N PHE A 126 31.41 21.17 -30.39
CA PHE A 126 31.12 20.01 -29.51
C PHE A 126 30.38 18.87 -30.23
N TRP A 127 29.70 19.20 -31.34
CA TRP A 127 29.02 18.20 -32.18
C TRP A 127 29.94 17.54 -33.19
N VAL A 128 31.04 18.20 -33.61
CA VAL A 128 32.00 17.64 -34.58
C VAL A 128 33.04 16.74 -33.90
N GLY A 129 33.41 17.00 -32.64
CA GLY A 129 34.42 16.21 -31.92
C GLY A 129 33.97 14.80 -31.45
N ARG A 130 32.67 14.47 -31.50
CA ARG A 130 32.15 13.15 -31.06
C ARG A 130 31.94 12.15 -32.20
N LEU A 131 31.98 12.59 -33.46
CA LEU A 131 31.94 11.72 -34.64
C LEU A 131 33.20 12.00 -35.46
N GLY A 132 34.27 11.26 -35.19
CA GLY A 132 35.59 11.44 -35.81
C GLY A 132 35.57 11.33 -37.35
N LEU A 133 35.21 12.42 -38.01
CA LEU A 133 35.27 12.61 -39.45
C LEU A 133 36.22 13.77 -39.71
N TYR A 134 37.48 13.43 -39.95
CA TYR A 134 38.42 14.34 -40.59
C TYR A 134 38.08 14.39 -42.08
N CYS A 135 37.83 15.57 -42.63
CA CYS A 135 37.99 15.82 -44.05
C CYS A 135 39.20 16.73 -44.26
N VAL A 136 40.18 16.15 -44.94
CA VAL A 136 41.30 16.78 -45.63
C VAL A 136 40.76 17.66 -46.75
N GLU A 137 41.10 18.94 -46.73
CA GLU A 137 41.74 19.73 -47.81
C GLU A 137 41.88 21.20 -47.39
#